data_AF-A0A2S7D081-F1
#
_entry.id   AF-A0A2S7D081-F1
#
_cell.length_a   1.000
_cell.length_b   1.000
_cell.length_c   1.000
_cell.angle_alpha   90.00
_cell.angle_beta   90.00
_cell.angle_gamma   90.00
#
_symmetry.space_group_name_H-M   'P 1'
#
loop_
_entity.id
_entity.type
_entity.pdbx_description
1 polymer ?
#
loop_
_entity_poly.entity_id
_entity_poly.type
_entity_poly.pdbx_seq_one_letter_code
_entity_poly.pdbx_strand_id
1 'polypeptide(L)'
;MESSQKATVKDMAVLCSLAELPDGSLRVTLDDARKDQEPGAWVCGSLFTFKDYPAGCLDDLASIPEVELADVGYNLLARLLASNRPGT
;
A
#
# COMPACT_ATOMS: atom_id res chain seq x y z
N MET A 1 22.96 23.25 13.55
CA MET A 1 21.64 22.79 14.02
C MET A 1 20.72 22.83 12.83
N GLU A 2 20.50 21.69 12.17
CA GLU A 2 19.53 21.62 11.09
C GLU A 2 18.14 21.77 11.70
N SER A 3 17.43 22.83 11.30
CA SER A 3 16.05 23.03 11.66
C SER A 3 15.27 21.91 10.99
N SER A 4 14.82 20.93 11.76
CA SER A 4 13.95 19.86 11.28
C SER A 4 12.63 20.51 10.86
N GLN A 5 12.53 20.87 9.58
CA GLN A 5 11.29 21.34 8.99
C GLN A 5 10.29 20.19 9.13
N LYS A 6 9.28 20.36 10.00
CA LYS A 6 8.19 19.39 10.11
C LYS A 6 7.49 19.31 8.76
N ALA A 7 7.67 18.19 8.06
CA ALA A 7 6.94 17.91 6.83
C ALA A 7 5.43 17.92 7.12
N THR A 8 4.66 18.57 6.25
CA THR A 8 3.20 18.50 6.32
C THR A 8 2.76 17.08 6.02
N VAL A 9 2.21 16.40 7.03
CA VAL A 9 1.61 15.07 6.86
C VAL A 9 0.34 15.22 6.04
N LYS A 10 0.15 14.34 5.07
CA LYS A 10 -1.04 14.31 4.23
C LYS A 10 -2.10 13.37 4.82
N ASP A 11 -3.36 13.58 4.42
CA ASP A 11 -4.51 12.88 5.02
C ASP A 11 -4.85 11.55 4.34
N MET A 12 -4.29 11.27 3.15
CA MET A 12 -4.49 10.01 2.45
C MET A 12 -3.27 9.10 2.58
N ALA A 13 -3.52 7.81 2.78
CA ALA A 13 -2.53 6.75 2.84
C ALA A 13 -2.88 5.62 1.86
N VAL A 14 -1.91 4.75 1.61
CA VAL A 14 -2.11 3.46 0.96
C VAL A 14 -1.90 2.37 2.01
N LEU A 15 -2.95 1.62 2.33
CA LEU A 15 -2.90 0.43 3.17
C LEU A 15 -2.48 -0.75 2.31
N CYS A 16 -1.48 -1.51 2.78
CA CYS A 16 -1.12 -2.79 2.17
C CYS A 16 -1.69 -3.88 3.07
N SER A 17 -2.53 -4.76 2.51
CA SER A 17 -3.11 -5.86 3.29
C SER A 17 -2.95 -7.19 2.57
N LEU A 18 -2.87 -8.26 3.37
CA LEU A 18 -2.68 -9.63 2.91
C LEU A 18 -3.89 -10.45 3.35
N ALA A 19 -4.49 -11.18 2.43
CA ALA A 19 -5.59 -12.10 2.72
C ALA A 19 -5.22 -13.51 2.25
N GLU A 20 -5.50 -14.52 3.07
CA GLU A 20 -5.39 -15.92 2.66
C GLU A 20 -6.67 -16.34 1.94
N LEU A 21 -6.52 -16.93 0.75
CA LEU A 21 -7.62 -17.46 -0.04
C LEU A 21 -7.90 -18.93 0.33
N PRO A 22 -9.07 -19.50 -0.01
CA PRO A 22 -9.43 -20.86 0.37
C PRO A 22 -8.49 -21.97 -0.15
N ASP A 23 -7.72 -21.70 -1.20
CA ASP A 23 -6.72 -22.60 -1.76
C ASP A 23 -5.32 -22.43 -1.14
N GLY A 24 -5.18 -21.59 -0.12
CA GLY A 24 -3.92 -21.28 0.55
C GLY A 24 -3.05 -20.27 -0.18
N SER A 25 -3.50 -19.73 -1.31
CA SER A 25 -2.83 -18.60 -1.95
C SER A 25 -3.01 -17.31 -1.14
N LEU A 26 -2.10 -16.35 -1.33
CA LEU A 26 -2.08 -15.09 -0.61
C LEU A 26 -2.37 -13.94 -1.56
N ARG A 27 -3.43 -13.19 -1.28
CA ARG A 27 -3.83 -11.98 -2.01
C ARG A 27 -3.23 -10.74 -1.37
N VAL A 28 -2.40 -10.02 -2.11
CA VAL A 28 -1.91 -8.69 -1.75
C VAL A 28 -2.85 -7.64 -2.31
N THR A 29 -3.33 -6.76 -1.44
CA THR A 29 -4.21 -5.63 -1.78
C THR A 29 -3.54 -4.32 -1.40
N LEU A 30 -3.82 -3.30 -2.20
CA LEU A 30 -3.44 -1.92 -1.94
C LEU A 30 -4.73 -1.10 -1.86
N ASP A 31 -4.99 -0.47 -0.73
CA ASP A 31 -6.22 0.29 -0.52
C ASP A 31 -5.90 1.74 -0.24
N ASP A 32 -6.60 2.67 -0.89
CA ASP A 32 -6.51 4.07 -0.47
C ASP A 32 -7.35 4.25 0.78
N ALA A 33 -6.79 4.89 1.80
CA ALA A 33 -7.55 5.27 2.98
C ALA A 33 -7.32 6.72 3.36
N ARG A 34 -8.35 7.29 3.96
CA ARG A 34 -8.29 8.60 4.57
C ARG A 34 -8.19 8.46 6.07
N LYS A 35 -7.38 9.31 6.68
CA LYS A 35 -7.37 9.48 8.12
C LYS A 35 -8.73 9.99 8.57
N ASP A 36 -9.40 9.23 9.42
CA ASP A 36 -10.71 9.63 9.94
C ASP A 36 -10.56 10.76 10.97
N GLN A 37 -11.67 11.38 11.35
CA GLN A 37 -11.70 12.37 12.42
C GLN A 37 -11.34 11.76 13.78
N GLU A 38 -11.57 10.46 13.95
CA GLU A 38 -11.12 9.74 15.14
C GLU A 38 -9.62 9.39 15.07
N PRO A 39 -8.84 9.70 16.12
CA PRO A 39 -7.43 9.33 16.17
C PRO A 39 -7.23 7.82 15.98
N GLY A 40 -6.57 7.44 14.88
CA GLY A 40 -6.20 6.04 14.60
C GLY A 40 -7.20 5.27 13.74
N ALA A 41 -8.35 5.85 13.41
CA ALA A 41 -9.29 5.26 12.46
C ALA A 41 -8.90 5.65 11.02
N TRP A 42 -8.92 4.66 10.13
CA TRP A 42 -8.73 4.83 8.69
C TRP A 42 -9.99 4.36 7.99
N VAL A 43 -10.55 5.20 7.12
CA VAL A 43 -11.70 4.82 6.30
C VAL A 43 -11.20 4.37 4.93
N CYS A 44 -11.44 3.10 4.58
CA CYS A 44 -11.09 2.54 3.27
C CYS A 44 -11.96 3.21 2.19
N GLY A 45 -11.30 3.79 1.18
CA GLY A 45 -11.94 4.51 0.08
C GLY A 45 -12.03 3.70 -1.22
N SER A 46 -11.01 2.90 -1.54
CA SER A 46 -10.97 2.10 -2.77
C SER A 46 -10.10 0.86 -2.60
N LEU A 47 -10.67 -0.31 -2.88
CA LEU A 47 -9.99 -1.61 -2.83
C LEU A 47 -9.38 -1.95 -4.20
N PHE A 48 -8.07 -2.21 -4.25
CA PHE A 48 -7.40 -2.70 -5.44
C PHE A 48 -6.62 -3.97 -5.10
N THR A 49 -6.98 -5.06 -5.78
CA THR A 49 -6.16 -6.27 -5.77
C THR A 49 -4.91 -6.01 -6.60
N PHE A 50 -3.74 -6.03 -5.96
CA PHE A 50 -2.47 -5.93 -6.67
C PHE A 50 -2.14 -7.26 -7.33
N LYS A 51 -2.06 -8.34 -6.55
CA LYS A 51 -1.68 -9.65 -7.05
C LYS A 51 -2.05 -10.77 -6.08
N ASP A 52 -2.32 -11.94 -6.64
CA ASP A 52 -2.42 -13.20 -5.90
C ASP A 52 -1.11 -13.99 -6.06
N TYR A 53 -0.55 -14.41 -4.95
CA TYR A 53 0.65 -15.23 -4.85
C TYR A 53 0.26 -16.67 -4.51
N PRO A 54 0.74 -17.67 -5.26
CA PRO A 54 0.53 -19.07 -4.88
C PRO A 54 1.02 -19.36 -3.47
N ALA A 55 0.44 -20.38 -2.84
CA ALA A 55 0.84 -20.85 -1.52
C ALA A 55 2.37 -21.07 -1.43
N GLY A 56 3.00 -20.56 -0.38
CA GLY A 56 4.44 -20.65 -0.15
C GLY A 56 5.33 -19.78 -1.05
N CYS A 57 4.77 -19.07 -2.04
CA CYS A 57 5.55 -18.20 -2.93
C CYS A 57 6.23 -17.04 -2.18
N LEU A 58 5.59 -16.51 -1.13
CA LEU A 58 6.11 -15.39 -0.34
C LEU A 58 7.06 -15.81 0.79
N ASP A 59 7.29 -17.12 0.99
CA ASP A 59 8.17 -17.63 2.05
C ASP A 59 9.65 -17.32 1.79
N ASP A 60 10.01 -17.11 0.52
CA ASP A 60 11.35 -16.66 0.09
C ASP A 60 11.22 -15.48 -0.88
N LEU A 61 11.29 -14.26 -0.35
CA LEU A 61 11.24 -13.04 -1.16
C LEU A 61 12.39 -12.93 -2.18
N ALA A 62 13.53 -13.60 -1.95
CA ALA A 62 14.64 -13.58 -2.91
C ALA A 62 14.34 -14.37 -4.19
N SER A 63 13.32 -15.25 -4.14
CA SER A 63 12.83 -15.99 -5.30
C SER A 63 11.87 -15.18 -6.18
N ILE A 64 11.35 -14.06 -5.68
CA ILE A 64 10.45 -13.17 -6.42
C ILE A 64 11.27 -12.33 -7.41
N PRO A 65 10.86 -12.24 -8.69
CA PRO A 65 11.54 -11.40 -9.67
C PRO A 65 11.67 -9.95 -9.20
N GLU A 66 12.84 -9.34 -9.37
CA GLU A 66 13.08 -7.95 -8.97
C GLU A 66 12.07 -6.97 -9.60
N VAL A 67 11.72 -7.20 -10.87
CA VAL A 67 10.70 -6.40 -11.59
C VAL A 67 9.36 -6.39 -10.87
N GLU A 68 8.99 -7.52 -10.27
CA GLU A 68 7.72 -7.65 -9.58
C GLU A 68 7.73 -6.90 -8.24
N LEU A 69 8.84 -6.97 -7.49
CA LEU A 69 9.02 -6.18 -6.28
C LEU A 69 9.05 -4.68 -6.60
N ALA A 70 9.67 -4.29 -7.73
CA ALA A 70 9.69 -2.93 -8.21
C ALA A 70 8.27 -2.44 -8.58
N ASP A 71 7.44 -3.30 -9.19
CA ASP A 71 6.05 -2.97 -9.54
C ASP A 71 5.20 -2.71 -8.29
N VAL A 72 5.40 -3.45 -7.19
CA VAL A 72 4.75 -3.16 -5.89
C VAL A 72 5.11 -1.74 -5.43
N GLY A 73 6.41 -1.42 -5.43
CA GLY A 73 6.90 -0.10 -5.03
C GLY A 73 6.36 1.02 -5.92
N TYR A 74 6.33 0.81 -7.23
CA TYR A 74 5.78 1.77 -8.18
C TYR A 74 4.30 2.04 -7.91
N ASN A 75 3.48 0.99 -7.75
CA ASN A 75 2.05 1.13 -7.50
C ASN A 75 1.77 1.87 -6.18
N LEU A 76 2.53 1.57 -5.12
CA LEU A 76 2.42 2.25 -3.84
C LEU A 76 2.72 3.75 -3.98
N LEU A 77 3.82 4.12 -4.64
CA LEU A 77 4.20 5.52 -4.83
C LEU A 77 3.24 6.26 -5.75
N ALA A 78 2.80 5.64 -6.85
CA ALA A 78 1.86 6.22 -7.79
C ALA A 78 0.53 6.58 -7.12
N ARG A 79 0.02 5.69 -6.25
CA ARG A 79 -1.22 5.93 -5.51
C ARG A 79 -1.08 6.97 -4.43
N LEU A 80 0.02 6.93 -3.65
CA LEU A 80 0.30 7.99 -2.68
C LEU A 80 0.34 9.36 -3.35
N LEU A 81 0.95 9.47 -4.53
CA LEU A 81 0.97 10.71 -5.30
C LEU A 81 -0.42 11.09 -5.83
N ALA A 82 -1.16 10.15 -6.42
CA ALA A 82 -2.49 10.42 -6.95
C ALA A 82 -3.46 10.89 -5.86
N SER A 83 -3.48 10.22 -4.71
CA SER A 83 -4.39 10.48 -3.59
C SER A 83 -4.01 11.73 -2.78
N ASN A 84 -2.75 12.19 -2.83
CA ASN A 84 -2.26 13.34 -2.05
C ASN A 84 -1.86 14.57 -2.88
N ARG A 85 -2.13 14.54 -4.20
CA ARG A 85 -1.91 15.69 -5.07
C ARG A 85 -2.69 16.90 -4.53
N PRO A 86 -2.06 18.07 -4.39
CA PRO A 86 -2.80 19.32 -4.19
C PRO A 86 -3.82 19.47 -5.33
N GLY A 87 -5.05 19.84 -4.98
CA GLY A 87 -6.15 19.92 -5.96
C GLY A 87 -5.78 20.73 -7.20
N THR A 88 -6.22 20.22 -8.35
CA THR A 88 -6.65 21.06 -9.49
C THR A 88 -7.89 21.84 -9.11
#